data_AF-A0A959VCI5-F1
#
_entry.id   AF-A0A959VCI5-F1
#
_cell.length_a   1.000
_cell.length_b   1.000
_cell.length_c   1.000
_cell.angle_alpha   90.00
_cell.angle_beta   90.00
_cell.angle_gamma   90.00
#
_symmetry.space_group_name_H-M   'P 1'
#
loop_
_entity.id
_entity.type
_entity.pdbx_description
1 polymer ?
#
loop_
_entity_poly.entity_id
_entity_poly.type
_entity_poly.pdbx_seq_one_letter_code
_entity_poly.pdbx_strand_id
1 'polypeptide(L)' 'MQSNSVMVLVLNNTLYVNLGKIIKRGNLIIHDASGKTIFKEQIEETNYEVIKLDQPQGKYWITIDSENDLTKKTFHLK' A
#
# COMPACT_ATOMS: atom_id res chain seq x y z
N MET A 1 -3.93 -20.68 11.66
CA MET A 1 -3.98 -19.89 10.41
C MET A 1 -3.39 -18.52 10.72
N GLN A 2 -2.18 -18.21 10.25
CA GLN A 2 -1.66 -16.85 10.36
C GLN A 2 -2.45 -15.97 9.39
N SER A 3 -2.99 -14.86 9.89
CA SER A 3 -3.70 -13.88 9.06
C SER A 3 -2.66 -13.14 8.22
N ASN A 4 -2.67 -13.37 6.90
CA ASN A 4 -1.89 -12.59 5.93
C ASN A 4 -2.52 -11.20 5.75
N SER A 5 -2.67 -10.45 6.84
CA SER A 5 -3.31 -9.14 6.79
C SER A 5 -2.29 -8.06 6.51
N VAL A 6 -2.33 -7.52 5.30
CA VAL A 6 -1.67 -6.24 4.99
C VAL A 6 -2.16 -5.17 5.97
N MET A 7 -1.23 -4.48 6.61
CA MET A 7 -1.50 -3.38 7.54
C MET A 7 -0.90 -2.09 7.01
N VAL A 8 -1.64 -0.99 7.16
CA VAL A 8 -1.21 0.35 6.74
C VAL A 8 -1.35 1.27 7.95
N LEU A 9 -0.23 1.85 8.37
CA LEU A 9 -0.18 2.93 9.36
C LEU A 9 0.17 4.23 8.64
N VAL A 10 -0.46 5.33 9.02
CA VAL A 10 -0.20 6.66 8.46
C VAL A 10 0.25 7.61 9.55
N LEU A 11 1.43 8.20 9.40
CA LEU A 11 1.97 9.25 10.28
C LEU A 11 2.63 10.33 9.41
N ASN A 12 2.26 11.60 9.61
CA ASN A 12 2.85 12.74 8.90
C ASN A 12 2.93 12.54 7.37
N ASN A 13 1.79 12.19 6.74
CA ASN A 13 1.70 11.83 5.32
C ASN A 13 2.64 10.70 4.85
N THR A 14 3.19 9.92 5.78
CA THR A 14 4.03 8.76 5.49
C THR A 14 3.25 7.49 5.82
N LEU A 15 3.15 6.61 4.83
CA LEU A 15 2.56 5.30 4.96
C LEU A 15 3.66 4.32 5.37
N TYR A 16 3.33 3.49 6.36
CA TYR A 16 4.11 2.35 6.78
C TYR A 16 3.28 1.10 6.47
N VAL A 17 3.67 0.37 5.43
CA VAL A 17 2.91 -0.75 4.88
C VAL A 17 3.60 -2.05 5.26
N ASN A 18 2.96 -2.85 6.11
CA ASN A 18 3.39 -4.21 6.37
C ASN A 18 2.60 -5.16 5.46
N LEU A 19 3.28 -5.94 4.63
CA LEU A 19 2.68 -6.80 3.61
C LEU A 19 2.23 -8.17 4.17
N GLY A 20 2.54 -8.48 5.43
CA GLY A 20 2.19 -9.73 6.11
C GLY A 20 2.98 -10.96 5.63
N LYS A 21 3.57 -10.91 4.44
CA LYS A 21 4.42 -11.93 3.81
C LYS A 21 5.46 -11.27 2.92
N ILE A 22 6.53 -12.00 2.59
CA ILE A 22 7.49 -11.56 1.59
C ILE A 22 6.83 -11.66 0.21
N ILE A 23 6.75 -10.52 -0.49
CA ILE A 23 6.37 -10.43 -1.89
C ILE A 23 7.63 -10.66 -2.72
N LYS A 24 7.66 -11.75 -3.48
CA LYS A 24 8.78 -12.03 -4.39
C LYS A 24 8.85 -10.99 -5.50
N ARG A 25 7.72 -10.69 -6.15
CA ARG A 25 7.60 -9.63 -7.14
C ARG A 25 6.14 -9.16 -7.22
N GLY A 26 5.94 -7.86 -7.36
CA GLY A 26 4.60 -7.28 -7.50
C GLY A 26 4.61 -5.77 -7.72
N ASN A 27 3.42 -5.19 -7.72
CA ASN A 27 3.19 -3.75 -7.77
C ASN A 27 2.49 -3.28 -6.50
N LEU A 28 2.97 -2.19 -5.95
CA LEU A 28 2.26 -1.39 -4.96
C LEU A 28 1.70 -0.15 -5.65
N ILE A 29 0.38 0.02 -5.59
CA ILE A 29 -0.32 1.08 -6.32
C ILE A 29 -1.22 1.84 -5.35
N ILE A 30 -1.16 3.17 -5.34
CA ILE A 30 -2.03 4.01 -4.51
C ILE A 30 -2.92 4.85 -5.40
N HIS A 31 -4.20 4.89 -5.05
CA HIS A 31 -5.22 5.67 -5.74
C HIS A 31 -5.85 6.68 -4.79
N ASP A 32 -6.21 7.84 -5.34
CA ASP A 32 -7.05 8.83 -4.67
C ASP A 32 -8.53 8.41 -4.66
N ALA A 33 -9.38 9.20 -3.98
CA ALA A 33 -10.81 8.94 -3.86
C ALA A 33 -11.56 8.89 -5.21
N SER A 34 -11.01 9.49 -6.28
CA SER A 34 -11.58 9.45 -7.64
C SER A 34 -11.20 8.18 -8.42
N GLY A 35 -10.24 7.40 -7.92
CA GLY A 35 -9.68 6.23 -8.60
C GLY A 35 -8.43 6.51 -9.42
N LYS A 36 -7.97 7.78 -9.47
CA LYS A 36 -6.73 8.13 -10.15
C LYS A 36 -5.55 7.55 -9.39
N THR A 37 -4.65 6.87 -10.11
CA THR A 37 -3.36 6.43 -9.57
C THR A 37 -2.48 7.64 -9.28
N ILE A 38 -2.05 7.77 -8.03
CA ILE A 38 -1.16 8.86 -7.57
C ILE A 38 0.26 8.36 -7.26
N PHE A 39 0.42 7.05 -7.04
CA PHE A 39 1.70 6.41 -6.77
C PHE A 39 1.68 4.99 -7.33
N LYS A 40 2.80 4.57 -7.90
CA LYS A 40 3.02 3.20 -8.34
C LYS A 40 4.50 2.85 -8.20
N GLU A 41 4.77 1.71 -7.59
CA GLU A 41 6.11 1.19 -7.38
C GLU A 41 6.13 -0.32 -7.62
N GLN A 42 7.19 -0.81 -8.25
CA GLN A 42 7.46 -2.25 -8.30
C GLN A 42 8.16 -2.64 -7.00
N ILE A 43 7.64 -3.67 -6.34
CA ILE A 43 8.19 -4.22 -5.10
C ILE A 43 8.71 -5.64 -5.35
N GLU A 44 9.84 -5.98 -4.73
CA GLU A 44 10.54 -7.25 -4.93
C GLU A 44 11.30 -7.62 -3.65
N GLU A 45 11.27 -8.91 -3.31
CA GLU A 45 11.91 -9.51 -2.12
C GLU A 45 11.68 -8.74 -0.80
N THR A 46 10.49 -8.17 -0.63
CA THR A 46 10.17 -7.27 0.50
C THR A 46 8.88 -7.71 1.21
N ASN A 47 8.80 -7.45 2.51
CA ASN A 47 7.58 -7.59 3.31
C ASN A 47 7.09 -6.25 3.88
N TYR A 48 7.74 -5.14 3.53
CA TYR A 48 7.51 -3.86 4.18
C TYR A 48 7.91 -2.68 3.29
N GLU A 49 7.07 -1.65 3.23
CA GLU A 49 7.33 -0.44 2.47
C GLU A 49 7.04 0.83 3.27
N VAL A 50 7.84 1.87 3.01
CA VAL A 50 7.66 3.22 3.59
C VAL A 50 7.49 4.23 2.47
N ILE A 51 6.31 4.84 2.38
CA ILE A 51 5.95 5.69 1.26
C ILE A 51 5.52 7.04 1.79
N LYS A 52 6.27 8.09 1.43
CA LYS A 52 5.87 9.47 1.70
C LYS A 52 4.99 9.96 0.56
N LEU A 53 3.78 10.41 0.88
CA LEU A 53 2.87 11.01 -0.10
C LEU A 53 2.82 12.51 0.09
N ASP A 54 3.10 13.27 -0.97
CA ASP A 54 2.84 14.71 -1.00
C ASP A 54 1.46 14.95 -1.62
N GLN A 55 0.42 14.54 -0.89
CA GLN A 55 -0.97 14.59 -1.34
C GLN A 55 -1.86 15.21 -0.26
N PRO A 56 -3.00 15.85 -0.64
CA PRO A 56 -3.92 16.40 0.33
C PRO A 56 -4.45 15.35 1.32
N GLN A 57 -4.82 15.80 2.52
CA GLN A 57 -5.57 14.97 3.46
C GLN A 57 -6.84 14.43 2.78
N GLY A 58 -7.18 13.18 3.07
CA GLY A 58 -8.32 12.55 2.41
C GLY A 58 -8.26 11.03 2.44
N LYS A 59 -9.25 10.41 1.79
CA LYS A 59 -9.38 8.97 1.66
C LYS A 59 -8.64 8.47 0.43
N TYR A 60 -7.90 7.39 0.61
CA TYR A 60 -7.12 6.72 -0.43
C TYR A 60 -7.28 5.20 -0.29
N TRP A 61 -6.79 4.46 -1.28
CA TRP A 61 -6.52 3.04 -1.10
C TRP A 61 -5.21 2.64 -1.76
N ILE A 62 -4.60 1.62 -1.16
CA ILE A 62 -3.45 0.90 -1.68
C ILE A 62 -3.93 -0.44 -2.25
N THR A 63 -3.35 -0.82 -3.38
CA THR A 63 -3.48 -2.11 -4.03
C THR A 63 -2.10 -2.75 -4.07
N ILE A 64 -1.98 -3.96 -3.53
CA ILE A 64 -0.80 -4.81 -3.66
C ILE A 64 -1.17 -5.91 -4.65
N ASP A 65 -0.57 -5.84 -5.84
CA ASP A 65 -0.78 -6.79 -6.93
C ASP A 65 0.48 -7.64 -7.10
N SER A 66 0.41 -8.89 -6.62
CA SER A 66 1.51 -9.85 -6.67
C SER A 66 1.07 -11.11 -7.40
N GLU A 67 2.02 -11.95 -7.84
CA GLU A 67 1.76 -13.12 -8.71
C GLU A 67 0.58 -14.02 -8.27
N ASN A 68 0.27 -14.10 -6.98
CA ASN A 68 -0.77 -14.98 -6.45
C ASN A 68 -1.79 -14.27 -5.54
N ASP A 69 -1.73 -12.94 -5.42
CA ASP A 69 -2.55 -12.22 -4.44
C ASP A 69 -2.75 -10.77 -4.87
N LEU A 70 -4.01 -10.36 -4.88
CA LEU A 70 -4.44 -9.00 -5.10
C LEU A 70 -5.12 -8.51 -3.82
N THR A 71 -4.40 -7.69 -3.05
CA THR A 71 -4.91 -7.16 -1.79
C THR A 71 -5.20 -5.67 -1.92
N LYS A 72 -6.36 -5.22 -1.40
CA LYS A 72 -6.75 -3.82 -1.33
C LYS A 72 -6.95 -3.37 0.11
N LYS A 73 -6.42 -2.20 0.48
CA LYS A 73 -6.64 -1.56 1.80
C LYS A 73 -6.93 -0.08 1.64
N THR A 74 -7.97 0.42 2.31
CA THR A 74 -8.25 1.85 2.40
C THR A 74 -7.51 2.47 3.58
N PHE A 75 -7.05 3.71 3.42
CA PHE A 75 -6.45 4.49 4.50
C PHE A 75 -6.84 5.97 4.36
N HIS A 76 -6.56 6.76 5.41
CA HIS A 76 -6.78 8.20 5.40
C HIS A 76 -5.45 8.92 5.65
N LEU A 77 -5.10 9.87 4.79
CA LEU A 77 -4.03 10.84 5.09
C LEU A 77 -4.55 11.87 6.10
N LYS A 78 -3.72 12.18 7.08
CA LYS A 78 -3.99 13.08 8.21
C LYS A 78 -2.87 14.11 8.32
#